data_AF-A0A1W2FQL1-F1
#
_entry.id   AF-A0A1W2FQL1-F1
#
_cell.length_a   1.000
_cell.length_b   1.000
_cell.length_c   1.000
_cell.angle_alpha   90.00
_cell.angle_beta   90.00
_cell.angle_gamma   90.00
#
_symmetry.space_group_name_H-M   'P 1'
#
loop_
_entity.id
_entity.type
_entity.pdbx_description
1 polymer ?
#
loop_
_entity_poly.entity_id
_entity_poly.type
_entity_poly.pdbx_seq_one_letter_code
_entity_poly.pdbx_strand_id
1 'polypeptide(L)'
;MCLLLKGDNPVTAYEALRVLHRATTIFMSTVEVALADYLRPDISVTPGVPVEVAPRPLEGHLDTTSHVSRLEATMKRAVSLLILGGVVSALTACDQRAADRANDGSVPRPPSSSTGIPAVVARDHAVSAYREMWSAFATAGKTSDWQSPALGQHATGIALDKLTRSLRADQDKGLVTKGSPTLSPQVSAVDPASDPLKVTITDCGDSTNALKYRKDNGQLANDVPGGRRLINAIVEKQADGKWKVTDFGVHDLGTCK
;
A
#
# COMPACT_ATOMS: atom_id res chain seq x y z
N MET A 1 20.57 -4.38 48.67
CA MET A 1 21.42 -3.84 47.59
C MET A 1 21.29 -4.78 46.40
N CYS A 2 20.41 -4.47 45.44
CA CYS A 2 20.32 -5.17 44.16
C CYS A 2 20.78 -4.19 43.08
N LEU A 3 21.83 -4.60 42.38
CA LEU A 3 22.54 -3.80 41.40
C LEU A 3 21.71 -3.64 40.13
N LEU A 4 21.69 -2.39 39.67
CA LEU A 4 21.16 -1.94 38.39
C LEU A 4 21.83 -2.69 37.23
N LEU A 5 21.06 -3.40 36.41
CA LEU A 5 21.49 -3.71 35.04
C LEU A 5 21.27 -2.46 34.17
N LYS A 6 22.39 -2.03 33.63
CA LYS A 6 22.67 -0.73 33.04
C LYS A 6 22.68 -0.90 31.52
N GLY A 7 21.71 -0.27 30.86
CA GLY A 7 21.83 0.29 29.51
C GLY A 7 21.81 -0.67 28.31
N ASP A 8 20.61 -1.03 27.85
CA ASP A 8 20.37 -1.23 26.42
C ASP A 8 19.94 0.12 25.82
N ASN A 9 20.81 0.72 25.01
CA ASN A 9 20.53 1.99 24.34
C ASN A 9 19.40 1.81 23.31
N PRO A 10 18.28 2.56 23.39
CA PRO A 10 17.17 2.44 22.43
C PRO A 10 17.59 2.75 20.98
N VAL A 11 18.69 3.50 20.81
CA VAL A 11 19.31 3.79 19.52
C VAL A 11 19.86 2.52 18.85
N THR A 12 20.41 1.58 19.62
CA THR A 12 21.01 0.35 19.08
C THR A 12 19.94 -0.63 18.60
N ALA A 13 18.82 -0.73 19.35
CA ALA A 13 17.66 -1.50 18.92
C ALA A 13 17.01 -0.92 17.65
N TYR A 14 16.93 0.41 17.56
CA TYR A 14 16.38 1.10 16.40
C TYR A 14 17.24 0.96 15.14
N GLU A 15 18.57 1.04 15.28
CA GLU A 15 19.49 0.81 14.15
C GLU A 15 19.48 -0.66 13.69
N ALA A 16 19.38 -1.63 14.59
CA ALA A 16 19.21 -3.04 14.22
C ALA A 16 17.92 -3.29 13.43
N LEU A 17 16.80 -2.67 13.85
CA LEU A 17 15.53 -2.73 13.12
C LEU A 17 15.62 -2.05 11.73
N ARG A 18 16.34 -0.93 11.61
CA ARG A 18 16.59 -0.27 10.32
C ARG A 18 17.41 -1.14 9.37
N VAL A 19 18.45 -1.79 9.88
CA VAL A 19 19.30 -2.68 9.07
C VAL A 19 18.50 -3.89 8.62
N LEU A 20 17.70 -4.50 9.50
CA LEU A 20 16.78 -5.57 9.11
C LEU A 20 15.80 -5.11 8.04
N HIS A 21 15.11 -3.99 8.25
CA HIS A 21 14.12 -3.49 7.28
C HIS A 21 14.75 -3.21 5.91
N ARG A 22 15.93 -2.57 5.87
CA ARG A 22 16.66 -2.33 4.62
C ARG A 22 17.06 -3.63 3.93
N ALA A 23 17.53 -4.62 4.67
CA ALA A 23 17.86 -5.92 4.12
C ALA A 23 16.63 -6.62 3.52
N THR A 24 15.47 -6.53 4.18
CA THR A 24 14.22 -7.08 3.66
C THR A 24 13.74 -6.34 2.40
N THR A 25 13.84 -5.01 2.36
CA THR A 25 13.49 -4.22 1.18
C THR A 25 14.38 -4.55 -0.01
N ILE A 26 15.71 -4.65 0.21
CA ILE A 26 16.66 -5.01 -0.85
C ILE A 26 16.35 -6.42 -1.37
N PHE A 27 16.10 -7.38 -0.48
CA PHE A 27 15.75 -8.75 -0.86
C PHE A 27 14.46 -8.79 -1.70
N MET A 28 13.41 -8.10 -1.27
CA MET A 28 12.13 -8.05 -2.01
C MET A 28 12.28 -7.37 -3.38
N SER A 29 13.03 -6.27 -3.48
CA SER A 29 13.32 -5.64 -4.78
C SER A 29 14.15 -6.53 -5.70
N THR A 30 15.10 -7.30 -5.15
CA THR A 30 15.92 -8.21 -5.96
C THR A 30 15.09 -9.38 -6.50
N VAL A 31 14.16 -9.90 -5.69
CA VAL A 31 13.20 -10.93 -6.10
C VAL A 31 12.24 -10.40 -7.16
N GLU A 32 11.75 -9.16 -7.03
CA GLU A 32 10.86 -8.53 -8.00
C GLU A 32 11.54 -8.29 -9.36
N VAL A 33 12.80 -7.83 -9.36
CA VAL A 33 13.59 -7.67 -10.59
C VAL A 33 13.86 -9.03 -11.26
N ALA A 34 14.21 -10.05 -10.48
CA ALA A 34 14.45 -11.41 -11.02
C ALA A 34 13.18 -12.06 -11.59
N LEU A 35 12.00 -11.78 -11.00
CA LEU A 35 10.70 -12.23 -11.52
C LEU A 35 10.27 -11.46 -12.77
N ALA A 36 10.63 -10.18 -12.89
CA ALA A 36 10.33 -9.37 -14.07
C ALA A 36 11.08 -9.87 -15.33
N ASP A 37 12.32 -10.35 -15.16
CA ASP A 37 13.09 -10.97 -16.25
C ASP A 37 12.54 -12.35 -16.65
N TYR A 38 11.92 -13.08 -15.71
CA TYR A 38 11.28 -14.38 -15.98
C TYR A 38 9.95 -14.26 -16.74
N LEU A 39 9.33 -13.08 -16.72
CA LEU A 39 8.00 -12.82 -17.31
C LEU A 39 8.05 -12.10 -18.67
N ARG A 40 9.23 -11.85 -19.24
CA ARG A 40 9.36 -11.35 -20.62
C ARG A 40 9.69 -12.50 -21.59
N PRO A 41 8.71 -13.06 -22.30
CA PRO A 41 9.01 -13.77 -23.54
C PRO A 41 9.45 -12.74 -24.59
N ASP A 42 10.65 -12.91 -25.15
CA ASP A 42 11.08 -12.21 -26.36
C ASP A 42 10.15 -12.65 -27.51
N ILE A 43 9.19 -11.80 -27.86
CA ILE A 43 8.40 -11.96 -29.08
C ILE A 43 8.87 -10.89 -30.07
N SER A 44 9.91 -11.20 -30.83
CA SER A 44 10.22 -10.47 -32.06
C SER A 44 9.19 -10.85 -33.12
N VAL A 45 8.10 -10.09 -33.25
CA VAL A 45 7.15 -10.25 -34.36
C VAL A 45 7.67 -9.52 -35.58
N THR A 46 8.26 -10.24 -36.54
CA THR A 46 8.36 -9.78 -37.92
C THR A 46 7.02 -10.00 -38.63
N PRO A 47 6.37 -8.98 -39.23
CA PRO A 47 5.10 -9.16 -39.92
C PRO A 47 5.31 -9.84 -41.28
N GLY A 48 4.59 -10.93 -41.56
CA GLY A 48 4.35 -11.38 -42.94
C GLY A 48 4.59 -12.86 -43.30
N VAL A 49 4.86 -13.78 -42.37
CA VAL A 49 5.04 -15.20 -42.72
C VAL A 49 3.92 -16.07 -42.11
N PRO A 50 3.22 -16.91 -42.90
CA PRO A 50 2.24 -17.85 -42.37
C PRO A 50 2.91 -18.93 -41.51
N VAL A 51 2.33 -19.20 -40.33
CA VAL A 51 2.83 -20.24 -39.41
C VAL A 51 2.37 -21.61 -39.91
N GLU A 52 3.29 -22.36 -40.50
CA GLU A 52 3.12 -23.78 -40.80
C GLU A 52 3.51 -24.61 -39.56
N VAL A 53 2.54 -25.30 -38.97
CA VAL A 53 2.75 -26.16 -37.80
C VAL A 53 3.18 -27.55 -38.27
N ALA A 54 4.49 -27.80 -38.26
CA ALA A 54 5.04 -29.16 -38.34
C ALA A 54 5.76 -29.50 -37.02
N PRO A 55 5.56 -30.69 -36.43
CA PRO A 55 6.25 -31.09 -35.22
C PRO A 55 7.68 -31.55 -35.56
N ARG A 56 8.69 -30.97 -34.90
CA ARG A 56 10.08 -31.43 -34.94
C ARG A 56 10.68 -31.59 -33.54
N PRO A 57 11.72 -32.43 -33.40
CA PRO A 57 11.94 -33.27 -32.21
C PRO A 57 12.68 -32.56 -31.08
N LEU A 58 12.45 -33.10 -29.87
CA LEU A 58 13.14 -32.75 -28.63
C LEU A 58 14.58 -33.26 -28.64
N GLU A 59 15.55 -32.38 -28.87
CA GLU A 59 16.92 -32.54 -28.37
C GLU A 59 17.45 -31.18 -27.88
N GLY A 60 17.85 -31.13 -26.61
CA GLY A 60 18.34 -29.92 -25.95
C GLY A 60 18.42 -30.10 -24.44
N HIS A 61 19.26 -31.03 -23.99
CA HIS A 61 19.65 -31.19 -22.59
C HIS A 61 20.57 -30.03 -22.21
N LEU A 62 20.10 -29.12 -21.34
CA LEU A 62 20.94 -28.08 -20.74
C LEU A 62 20.89 -28.18 -19.20
N ASP A 63 22.05 -28.50 -18.64
CA ASP A 63 22.36 -28.78 -17.24
C ASP A 63 21.77 -27.78 -16.24
N THR A 64 20.72 -28.19 -15.52
CA THR A 64 20.12 -27.43 -14.42
C THR A 64 20.78 -27.73 -13.05
N THR A 65 21.72 -28.67 -13.03
CA THR A 65 22.25 -29.31 -11.81
C THR A 65 23.31 -28.46 -11.10
N SER A 66 24.00 -27.57 -11.81
CA SER A 66 25.12 -26.75 -11.29
C SER A 66 24.66 -25.62 -10.34
N HIS A 67 23.49 -25.03 -10.58
CA HIS A 67 23.03 -23.86 -9.83
C HIS A 67 22.37 -24.23 -8.48
N VAL A 68 21.71 -25.40 -8.41
CA VAL A 68 21.05 -25.87 -7.19
C VAL A 68 22.06 -26.23 -6.11
N SER A 69 23.20 -26.82 -6.47
CA SER A 69 24.26 -27.19 -5.52
C SER A 69 24.94 -25.98 -4.86
N ARG A 70 25.06 -24.87 -5.60
CA ARG A 70 25.63 -23.60 -5.09
C ARG A 70 24.67 -22.91 -4.11
N LEU A 71 23.36 -23.03 -4.33
CA LEU A 71 22.34 -22.52 -3.42
C LEU A 71 22.30 -23.30 -2.09
N GLU A 72 22.40 -24.63 -2.13
CA GLU A 72 22.45 -25.44 -0.90
C GLU A 72 23.69 -25.15 -0.03
N ALA A 73 24.85 -24.95 -0.65
CA ALA A 73 26.09 -24.64 0.07
C ALA A 73 26.05 -23.26 0.76
N THR A 74 25.35 -22.30 0.15
CA THR A 74 25.19 -20.94 0.67
C THR A 74 24.19 -20.92 1.83
N MET A 75 23.13 -21.73 1.76
CA MET A 75 22.10 -21.85 2.79
C MET A 75 22.62 -22.52 4.07
N LYS A 76 23.46 -23.56 3.96
CA LYS A 76 24.06 -24.25 5.11
C LYS A 76 25.04 -23.37 5.90
N ARG A 77 25.71 -22.43 5.22
CA ARG A 77 26.62 -21.45 5.86
C ARG A 77 25.87 -20.36 6.63
N ALA A 78 24.70 -19.93 6.16
CA ALA A 78 23.87 -18.94 6.83
C ALA A 78 23.19 -19.50 8.11
N VAL A 79 22.75 -20.76 8.08
CA VAL A 79 22.13 -21.42 9.26
C VAL A 79 23.16 -21.73 10.36
N SER A 80 24.41 -22.00 10.01
CA SER A 80 25.49 -22.28 10.99
C SER A 80 25.94 -21.04 11.78
N LEU A 81 25.67 -19.82 11.28
CA LEU A 81 26.05 -18.57 11.94
C LEU A 81 25.00 -18.03 12.92
N LEU A 82 23.81 -18.63 12.98
CA LEU A 82 22.72 -18.23 13.89
C LEU A 82 22.65 -19.06 15.19
N ILE A 83 23.49 -20.09 15.37
CA ILE A 83 23.46 -20.98 16.54
C ILE A 83 24.58 -20.69 17.56
N LEU A 84 25.46 -19.69 17.32
CA LEU A 84 26.61 -19.38 18.18
C LEU A 84 26.51 -18.11 19.03
N GLY A 85 25.33 -17.49 19.18
CA GLY A 85 25.18 -16.26 19.96
C GLY A 85 23.98 -16.24 20.92
N GLY A 86 24.19 -16.65 22.17
CA GLY A 86 23.37 -16.25 23.33
C GLY A 86 22.30 -17.27 23.75
N VAL A 87 22.67 -18.35 24.43
CA VAL A 87 22.74 -18.50 25.90
C VAL A 87 21.36 -18.62 26.58
N VAL A 88 21.12 -19.85 27.04
CA VAL A 88 20.10 -20.33 27.96
C VAL A 88 20.15 -19.57 29.30
N SER A 89 19.00 -19.20 29.86
CA SER A 89 18.85 -19.02 31.30
C SER A 89 17.44 -19.40 31.75
N ALA A 90 17.40 -20.40 32.61
CA ALA A 90 16.23 -20.97 33.25
C ALA A 90 16.04 -20.36 34.66
N LEU A 91 14.78 -20.43 35.13
CA LEU A 91 14.29 -20.39 36.52
C LEU A 91 14.48 -19.08 37.32
N THR A 92 13.37 -18.50 37.78
CA THR A 92 12.88 -18.70 39.17
C THR A 92 11.60 -17.90 39.40
N ALA A 93 10.60 -18.56 39.98
CA ALA A 93 9.39 -17.94 40.48
C ALA A 93 9.70 -17.10 41.72
N CYS A 94 9.03 -15.96 41.86
CA CYS A 94 8.81 -15.31 43.16
C CYS A 94 7.33 -14.92 43.23
N ASP A 95 6.61 -15.69 44.03
CA ASP A 95 5.25 -15.46 44.48
C ASP A 95 5.28 -14.37 45.57
N GLN A 96 4.44 -13.35 45.46
CA GLN A 96 4.12 -12.50 46.60
C GLN A 96 2.64 -12.14 46.58
N ARG A 97 1.87 -12.96 47.30
CA ARG A 97 0.68 -12.50 48.02
C ARG A 97 1.08 -11.39 49.00
N ALA A 98 0.43 -10.24 48.87
CA ALA A 98 0.13 -9.37 50.00
C ALA A 98 -1.36 -9.05 49.93
N ALA A 99 -2.05 -9.44 51.01
CA ALA A 99 -3.47 -9.30 51.22
C ALA A 99 -3.88 -7.85 51.55
N ASP A 100 -5.19 -7.63 51.37
CA ASP A 100 -6.07 -6.67 52.04
C ASP A 100 -5.87 -5.17 51.79
N ARG A 101 -6.86 -4.54 51.14
CA ARG A 101 -8.14 -4.20 51.78
C ARG A 101 -9.19 -3.79 50.75
N ALA A 102 -10.38 -4.37 50.91
CA ALA A 102 -11.61 -3.80 50.38
C ALA A 102 -11.82 -2.40 50.97
N ASN A 103 -12.09 -1.42 50.11
CA ASN A 103 -12.87 -0.25 50.49
C ASN A 103 -13.85 0.02 49.35
N ASP A 104 -15.10 -0.39 49.58
CA ASP A 104 -16.27 -0.01 48.82
C ASP A 104 -16.49 1.50 48.99
N GLY A 105 -16.38 2.20 47.88
CA GLY A 105 -16.52 3.64 47.77
C GLY A 105 -16.99 3.95 46.37
N SER A 106 -18.22 3.55 46.05
CA SER A 106 -18.90 3.91 44.82
C SER A 106 -19.12 5.43 44.74
N VAL A 107 -18.09 6.15 44.32
CA VAL A 107 -18.20 7.54 43.87
C VAL A 107 -18.77 7.51 42.45
N PRO A 108 -19.88 8.23 42.15
CA PRO A 108 -20.35 8.37 40.78
C PRO A 108 -19.27 9.06 39.96
N ARG A 109 -18.60 8.33 39.07
CA ARG A 109 -17.72 8.91 38.07
C ARG A 109 -18.58 9.82 37.17
N PRO A 110 -18.28 11.12 37.04
CA PRO A 110 -18.99 11.97 36.09
C PRO A 110 -18.85 11.36 34.69
N PRO A 111 -19.88 11.42 33.83
CA PRO A 111 -19.78 10.88 32.48
C PRO A 111 -18.57 11.53 31.81
N SER A 112 -17.58 10.72 31.45
CA SER A 112 -16.43 11.18 30.68
C SER A 112 -16.98 11.58 29.32
N SER A 113 -17.24 12.87 29.14
CA SER A 113 -17.65 13.45 27.87
C SER A 113 -16.52 13.20 26.88
N SER A 114 -16.68 12.21 26.00
CA SER A 114 -15.74 11.99 24.92
C SER A 114 -15.77 13.23 24.03
N THR A 115 -14.72 14.04 24.08
CA THR A 115 -14.47 15.16 23.15
C THR A 115 -14.03 14.65 21.76
N GLY A 116 -14.49 13.45 21.39
CA GLY A 116 -14.31 12.89 20.06
C GLY A 116 -15.35 13.47 19.12
N ILE A 117 -15.00 13.62 17.84
CA ILE A 117 -15.97 13.99 16.82
C ILE A 117 -16.98 12.83 16.70
N PRO A 118 -18.30 13.09 16.65
CA PRO A 118 -19.27 12.03 16.45
C PRO A 118 -18.97 11.22 15.19
N ALA A 119 -19.18 9.89 15.24
CA ALA A 119 -18.89 8.99 14.12
C ALA A 119 -19.53 9.43 12.79
N VAL A 120 -20.72 10.02 12.83
CA VAL A 120 -21.40 10.56 11.64
C VAL A 120 -20.62 11.70 10.98
N VAL A 121 -20.10 12.63 11.77
CA VAL A 121 -19.32 13.77 11.25
C VAL A 121 -18.00 13.30 10.66
N ALA A 122 -17.34 12.32 11.29
CA ALA A 122 -16.12 11.71 10.73
C ALA A 122 -16.37 11.01 9.38
N ARG A 123 -17.50 10.31 9.23
CA ARG A 123 -17.92 9.70 7.95
C ARG A 123 -18.06 10.75 6.87
N ASP A 124 -18.74 11.85 7.15
CA ASP A 124 -18.98 12.92 6.18
C ASP A 124 -17.67 13.59 5.75
N HIS A 125 -16.78 13.89 6.69
CA HIS A 125 -15.46 14.44 6.36
C HIS A 125 -14.61 13.47 5.54
N ALA A 126 -14.62 12.18 5.87
CA ALA A 126 -13.87 11.19 5.13
C ALA A 126 -14.39 11.03 3.68
N VAL A 127 -15.72 10.99 3.50
CA VAL A 127 -16.34 10.95 2.18
C VAL A 127 -16.05 12.23 1.39
N SER A 128 -16.05 13.40 2.03
CA SER A 128 -15.67 14.66 1.38
C SER A 128 -14.23 14.61 0.88
N ALA A 129 -13.29 14.25 1.74
CA ALA A 129 -11.87 14.16 1.39
C ALA A 129 -11.62 13.16 0.23
N TYR A 130 -12.31 12.02 0.24
CA TYR A 130 -12.25 11.04 -0.85
C TYR A 130 -12.75 11.62 -2.18
N ARG A 131 -13.89 12.32 -2.18
CA ARG A 131 -14.42 12.95 -3.40
C ARG A 131 -13.54 14.09 -3.89
N GLU A 132 -13.02 14.91 -2.98
CA GLU A 132 -12.12 16.01 -3.29
C GLU A 132 -10.80 15.51 -3.88
N MET A 133 -10.25 14.39 -3.38
CA MET A 133 -9.09 13.74 -3.97
C MET A 133 -9.31 13.39 -5.44
N TRP A 134 -10.41 12.71 -5.76
CA TRP A 134 -10.71 12.35 -7.15
C TRP A 134 -11.01 13.56 -8.03
N SER A 135 -11.64 14.60 -7.48
CA SER A 135 -11.86 15.88 -8.17
C SER A 135 -10.55 16.60 -8.49
N ALA A 136 -9.62 16.65 -7.52
CA ALA A 136 -8.29 17.20 -7.71
C ALA A 136 -7.50 16.40 -8.77
N PHE A 137 -7.58 15.07 -8.72
CA PHE A 137 -6.97 14.20 -9.73
C PHE A 137 -7.54 14.42 -11.13
N ALA A 138 -8.86 14.51 -11.27
CA ALA A 138 -9.50 14.80 -12.55
C ALA A 138 -9.12 16.18 -13.09
N THR A 139 -8.99 17.18 -12.20
CA THR A 139 -8.57 18.53 -12.57
C THR A 139 -7.11 18.54 -13.05
N ALA A 140 -6.20 17.93 -12.29
CA ALA A 140 -4.80 17.79 -12.67
C ALA A 140 -4.62 16.97 -13.96
N GLY A 141 -5.48 15.98 -14.18
CA GLY A 141 -5.51 15.15 -15.40
C GLY A 141 -5.74 15.94 -16.68
N LYS A 142 -6.42 17.10 -16.63
CA LYS A 142 -6.65 17.95 -17.81
C LYS A 142 -5.36 18.47 -18.43
N THR A 143 -4.29 18.55 -17.65
CA THR A 143 -2.96 19.03 -18.07
C THR A 143 -1.85 18.00 -17.80
N SER A 144 -2.21 16.86 -17.20
CA SER A 144 -1.29 15.86 -16.65
C SER A 144 -0.27 16.47 -15.69
N ASP A 145 -0.76 17.36 -14.82
CA ASP A 145 0.05 18.02 -13.81
C ASP A 145 0.24 17.12 -12.59
N TRP A 146 1.28 16.29 -12.62
CA TRP A 146 1.64 15.40 -11.51
C TRP A 146 2.15 16.13 -10.27
N GLN A 147 2.51 17.43 -10.38
CA GLN A 147 2.99 18.27 -9.29
C GLN A 147 1.89 19.12 -8.67
N SER A 148 0.65 18.96 -9.11
CA SER A 148 -0.47 19.77 -8.64
C SER A 148 -0.56 19.75 -7.11
N PRO A 149 -0.44 20.92 -6.43
CA PRO A 149 -0.49 20.96 -4.97
C PRO A 149 -1.86 20.54 -4.44
N ALA A 150 -2.91 20.58 -5.26
CA ALA A 150 -4.25 20.12 -4.90
C ALA A 150 -4.28 18.61 -4.57
N LEU A 151 -3.40 17.80 -5.17
CA LEU A 151 -3.32 16.37 -4.84
C LEU A 151 -2.91 16.18 -3.37
N GLY A 152 -1.88 16.91 -2.91
CA GLY A 152 -1.40 16.86 -1.53
C GLY A 152 -2.35 17.51 -0.51
N GLN A 153 -3.36 18.25 -0.95
CA GLN A 153 -4.40 18.80 -0.06
C GLN A 153 -5.36 17.71 0.41
N HIS A 154 -5.65 16.70 -0.42
CA HIS A 154 -6.67 15.68 -0.15
C HIS A 154 -6.12 14.25 -0.03
N ALA A 155 -4.89 14.02 -0.48
CA ALA A 155 -4.20 12.73 -0.37
C ALA A 155 -2.82 12.87 0.27
N THR A 156 -2.34 11.77 0.84
CA THR A 156 -0.99 11.61 1.38
C THR A 156 -0.55 10.15 1.26
N GLY A 157 0.69 9.84 1.64
CA GLY A 157 1.20 8.47 1.65
C GLY A 157 1.04 7.75 0.32
N ILE A 158 0.58 6.50 0.37
CA ILE A 158 0.44 5.62 -0.80
C ILE A 158 -0.56 6.20 -1.81
N ALA A 159 -1.63 6.84 -1.34
CA ALA A 159 -2.64 7.44 -2.21
C ALA A 159 -2.03 8.55 -3.08
N LEU A 160 -1.35 9.53 -2.47
CA LEU A 160 -0.73 10.64 -3.20
C LEU A 160 0.28 10.12 -4.23
N ASP A 161 1.10 9.17 -3.82
CA ASP A 161 2.08 8.47 -4.65
C ASP A 161 1.46 7.84 -5.90
N LYS A 162 0.34 7.11 -5.75
CA LYS A 162 -0.39 6.48 -6.88
C LYS A 162 -0.92 7.54 -7.85
N LEU A 163 -1.51 8.62 -7.33
CA LEU A 163 -2.05 9.71 -8.16
C LEU A 163 -0.94 10.42 -8.96
N THR A 164 0.14 10.81 -8.27
CA THR A 164 1.27 11.50 -8.89
C THR A 164 1.95 10.63 -9.94
N ARG A 165 2.18 9.33 -9.67
CA ARG A 165 2.77 8.42 -10.66
C ARG A 165 1.89 8.25 -11.90
N SER A 166 0.57 8.16 -11.71
CA SER A 166 -0.39 8.04 -12.81
C SER A 166 -0.33 9.26 -13.74
N LEU A 167 -0.38 10.48 -13.16
CA LEU A 167 -0.29 11.73 -13.94
C LEU A 167 1.07 11.92 -14.60
N ARG A 168 2.16 11.49 -13.95
CA ARG A 168 3.50 11.53 -14.57
C ARG A 168 3.55 10.61 -15.78
N ALA A 169 3.04 9.38 -15.66
CA ALA A 169 2.99 8.45 -16.78
C ALA A 169 2.15 8.98 -17.94
N ASP A 170 1.07 9.72 -17.67
CA ASP A 170 0.31 10.42 -18.72
C ASP A 170 1.13 11.55 -19.35
N GLN A 171 1.80 12.38 -18.54
CA GLN A 171 2.66 13.47 -19.01
C GLN A 171 3.76 12.95 -19.93
N ASP A 172 4.46 11.89 -19.53
CA ASP A 172 5.55 11.26 -20.28
C ASP A 172 5.06 10.71 -21.64
N LYS A 173 3.79 10.28 -21.70
CA LYS A 173 3.16 9.77 -22.93
C LYS A 173 2.51 10.86 -23.78
N GLY A 174 2.56 12.13 -23.35
CA GLY A 174 1.87 13.24 -24.00
C GLY A 174 0.35 13.08 -23.97
N LEU A 175 -0.19 12.47 -22.93
CA LEU A 175 -1.62 12.26 -22.71
C LEU A 175 -2.17 13.25 -21.70
N VAL A 176 -3.47 13.54 -21.82
CA VAL A 176 -4.29 14.24 -20.82
C VAL A 176 -5.62 13.52 -20.65
N THR A 177 -6.22 13.60 -19.48
CA THR A 177 -7.57 13.08 -19.22
C THR A 177 -8.60 14.19 -19.28
N LYS A 178 -9.71 13.95 -19.98
CA LYS A 178 -10.91 14.81 -19.90
C LYS A 178 -12.04 14.03 -19.25
N GLY A 179 -12.86 14.75 -18.48
CA GLY A 179 -13.92 14.17 -17.67
C GLY A 179 -13.46 13.78 -16.26
N SER A 180 -14.35 13.15 -15.51
CA SER A 180 -14.13 12.70 -14.14
C SER A 180 -14.85 11.37 -13.92
N PRO A 181 -14.36 10.51 -13.02
CA PRO A 181 -15.10 9.34 -12.64
C PRO A 181 -16.41 9.73 -11.93
N THR A 182 -17.47 8.98 -12.18
CA THR A 182 -18.67 9.01 -11.34
C THR A 182 -18.41 8.16 -10.10
N LEU A 183 -18.67 8.72 -8.91
CA LEU A 183 -18.34 8.09 -7.62
C LEU A 183 -19.61 7.88 -6.79
N SER A 184 -19.75 6.69 -6.22
CA SER A 184 -20.80 6.28 -5.29
C SER A 184 -20.23 5.69 -3.99
N PRO A 185 -19.36 6.42 -3.26
CA PRO A 185 -18.70 5.94 -2.07
C PRO A 185 -19.68 5.62 -0.94
N GLN A 186 -19.40 4.52 -0.26
CA GLN A 186 -20.07 4.06 0.94
C GLN A 186 -19.03 3.82 2.03
N VAL A 187 -19.32 4.26 3.24
CA VAL A 187 -18.46 3.95 4.39
C VAL A 187 -18.71 2.52 4.84
N SER A 188 -17.66 1.70 4.84
CA SER A 188 -17.72 0.30 5.28
C SER A 188 -17.21 0.11 6.71
N ALA A 189 -16.33 0.99 7.21
CA ALA A 189 -15.87 0.96 8.59
C ALA A 189 -15.45 2.34 9.11
N VAL A 190 -15.53 2.53 10.43
CA VAL A 190 -15.04 3.71 11.16
C VAL A 190 -14.31 3.23 12.40
N ASP A 191 -13.09 3.70 12.61
CA ASP A 191 -12.19 3.21 13.66
C ASP A 191 -11.36 4.33 14.31
N PRO A 192 -11.28 4.39 15.66
CA PRO A 192 -12.19 3.75 16.61
C PRO A 192 -13.57 4.41 16.60
N ALA A 193 -14.61 3.68 17.02
CA ALA A 193 -15.99 4.17 16.95
C ALA A 193 -16.28 5.40 17.85
N SER A 194 -15.57 5.53 18.98
CA SER A 194 -15.77 6.60 19.97
C SER A 194 -14.99 7.88 19.66
N ASP A 195 -13.87 7.79 18.94
CA ASP A 195 -13.09 8.93 18.48
C ASP A 195 -12.45 8.60 17.12
N PRO A 196 -13.21 8.70 16.03
CA PRO A 196 -12.76 8.24 14.72
C PRO A 196 -11.50 8.92 14.23
N LEU A 197 -10.51 8.11 13.87
CA LEU A 197 -9.25 8.54 13.25
C LEU A 197 -9.07 7.94 11.85
N LYS A 198 -9.82 6.89 11.54
CA LYS A 198 -9.74 6.13 10.29
C LYS A 198 -11.14 5.77 9.80
N VAL A 199 -11.35 5.91 8.50
CA VAL A 199 -12.58 5.51 7.82
C VAL A 199 -12.20 4.69 6.60
N THR A 200 -12.83 3.53 6.46
CA THR A 200 -12.72 2.69 5.26
C THR A 200 -13.90 2.99 4.35
N ILE A 201 -13.60 3.27 3.08
CA ILE A 201 -14.58 3.55 2.04
C ILE A 201 -14.52 2.44 1.00
N THR A 202 -15.71 2.00 0.58
CA THR A 202 -15.90 1.16 -0.61
C THR A 202 -16.66 1.99 -1.64
N ASP A 203 -16.21 1.99 -2.89
CA ASP A 203 -16.84 2.75 -3.97
C ASP A 203 -16.90 1.90 -5.25
N CYS A 204 -17.91 2.14 -6.07
CA CYS A 204 -17.97 1.66 -7.44
C CYS A 204 -17.69 2.85 -8.36
N GLY A 205 -16.40 3.08 -8.64
CA GLY A 205 -15.96 4.20 -9.48
C GLY A 205 -16.19 3.89 -10.95
N ASP A 206 -16.94 4.74 -11.65
CA ASP A 206 -17.23 4.61 -13.08
C ASP A 206 -16.40 5.62 -13.88
N SER A 207 -15.40 5.12 -14.60
CA SER A 207 -14.49 5.92 -15.42
C SER A 207 -14.89 5.98 -16.90
N THR A 208 -16.08 5.49 -17.27
CA THR A 208 -16.56 5.45 -18.68
C THR A 208 -16.40 6.80 -19.40
N ASN A 209 -16.64 7.90 -18.69
CA ASN A 209 -16.58 9.26 -19.23
C ASN A 209 -15.23 9.98 -18.96
N ALA A 210 -14.23 9.30 -18.40
CA ALA A 210 -12.91 9.84 -18.10
C ALA A 210 -11.88 9.35 -19.13
N LEU A 211 -11.89 9.96 -20.32
CA LEU A 211 -11.15 9.49 -21.49
C LEU A 211 -9.78 10.15 -21.65
N LYS A 212 -8.84 9.43 -22.28
CA LYS A 212 -7.47 9.90 -22.55
C LYS A 212 -7.38 10.54 -23.93
N TYR A 213 -6.78 11.70 -24.00
CA TYR A 213 -6.56 12.46 -25.23
C TYR A 213 -5.07 12.76 -25.41
N ARG A 214 -4.64 12.84 -26.66
CA ARG A 214 -3.30 13.30 -27.03
C ARG A 214 -3.21 14.81 -26.82
N LYS A 215 -2.15 15.27 -26.16
CA LYS A 215 -1.93 16.68 -25.81
C LYS A 215 -1.58 17.55 -27.03
N ASP A 216 -0.92 16.96 -28.03
CA ASP A 216 -0.42 17.62 -29.24
C ASP A 216 -1.52 18.01 -30.23
N ASN A 217 -2.51 17.15 -30.43
CA ASN A 217 -3.55 17.31 -31.46
C ASN A 217 -4.99 17.19 -30.92
N GLY A 218 -5.16 16.87 -29.63
CA GLY A 218 -6.47 16.76 -28.99
C GLY A 218 -7.29 15.53 -29.40
N GLN A 219 -6.73 14.60 -30.18
CA GLN A 219 -7.40 13.37 -30.59
C GLN A 219 -7.53 12.39 -29.43
N LEU A 220 -8.55 11.54 -29.49
CA LEU A 220 -8.74 10.47 -28.52
C LEU A 220 -7.57 9.46 -28.64
N ALA A 221 -6.91 9.16 -27.53
CA ALA A 221 -5.72 8.29 -27.53
C ALA A 221 -6.09 6.80 -27.67
N ASN A 222 -7.24 6.39 -27.13
CA ASN A 222 -7.89 5.12 -27.38
C ASN A 222 -9.40 5.25 -27.12
N ASP A 223 -10.19 4.44 -27.84
CA ASP A 223 -11.64 4.40 -27.72
C ASP A 223 -12.13 3.33 -26.74
N VAL A 224 -11.22 2.62 -26.07
CA VAL A 224 -11.56 1.71 -24.97
C VAL A 224 -12.07 2.57 -23.81
N PRO A 225 -13.39 2.59 -23.54
CA PRO A 225 -13.92 3.40 -22.47
C PRO A 225 -13.35 2.89 -21.16
N GLY A 226 -13.25 3.78 -20.17
CA GLY A 226 -13.16 3.31 -18.79
C GLY A 226 -14.37 2.46 -18.44
N GLY A 227 -14.46 2.07 -17.18
CA GLY A 227 -15.63 1.34 -16.70
C GLY A 227 -15.75 1.41 -15.20
N ARG A 228 -16.72 0.63 -14.71
CA ARG A 228 -16.98 0.43 -13.29
C ARG A 228 -15.90 -0.45 -12.67
N ARG A 229 -15.28 0.03 -11.60
CA ARG A 229 -14.28 -0.70 -10.82
C ARG A 229 -14.60 -0.54 -9.35
N LEU A 230 -14.50 -1.63 -8.60
CA LEU A 230 -14.49 -1.59 -7.15
C LEU A 230 -13.25 -0.80 -6.70
N ILE A 231 -13.44 0.08 -5.73
CA ILE A 231 -12.38 0.84 -5.09
C ILE A 231 -12.51 0.65 -3.59
N ASN A 232 -11.41 0.31 -2.93
CA ASN A 232 -11.31 0.35 -1.47
C ASN A 232 -10.33 1.44 -1.08
N ALA A 233 -10.73 2.35 -0.20
CA ALA A 233 -9.90 3.45 0.23
C ALA A 233 -9.84 3.55 1.76
N ILE A 234 -8.71 4.03 2.25
CA ILE A 234 -8.48 4.37 3.64
C ILE A 234 -8.32 5.87 3.74
N VAL A 235 -9.14 6.49 4.58
CA VAL A 235 -9.10 7.92 4.87
C VAL A 235 -8.81 8.10 6.35
N GLU A 236 -7.78 8.89 6.66
CA GLU A 236 -7.32 9.09 8.03
C GLU A 236 -7.29 10.57 8.39
N LYS A 237 -7.61 10.85 9.65
CA LYS A 237 -7.47 12.16 10.25
C LYS A 237 -5.98 12.42 10.51
N GLN A 238 -5.46 13.47 9.90
CA GLN A 238 -4.08 13.89 10.01
C GLN A 238 -3.86 14.67 11.31
N ALA A 239 -2.58 14.89 11.68
CA ALA A 239 -2.21 15.62 12.89
C ALA A 239 -2.72 17.08 12.90
N ASP A 240 -2.95 17.69 11.73
CA ASP A 240 -3.54 19.02 11.58
C ASP A 240 -5.08 19.01 11.66
N GLY A 241 -5.68 17.84 11.94
CA GLY A 241 -7.12 17.63 12.05
C GLY A 241 -7.84 17.42 10.73
N LYS A 242 -7.16 17.54 9.57
CA LYS A 242 -7.77 17.33 8.26
C LYS A 242 -7.91 15.86 7.93
N TRP A 243 -8.93 15.50 7.18
CA TRP A 243 -9.08 14.14 6.65
C TRP A 243 -8.41 14.06 5.28
N LYS A 244 -7.58 13.03 5.08
CA LYS A 244 -6.91 12.78 3.80
C LYS A 244 -6.96 11.29 3.47
N VAL A 245 -7.04 10.98 2.18
CA VAL A 245 -6.89 9.61 1.71
C VAL A 245 -5.43 9.20 1.84
N THR A 246 -5.15 8.12 2.56
CA THR A 246 -3.79 7.62 2.82
C THR A 246 -3.44 6.42 1.94
N ASP A 247 -4.43 5.63 1.57
CA ASP A 247 -4.30 4.53 0.60
C ASP A 247 -5.62 4.30 -0.15
N PHE A 248 -5.51 3.75 -1.36
CA PHE A 248 -6.64 3.19 -2.09
C PHE A 248 -6.19 2.09 -3.07
N GLY A 249 -7.02 1.08 -3.27
CA GLY A 249 -6.89 0.06 -4.31
C GLY A 249 -8.01 0.22 -5.33
N VAL A 250 -7.66 0.17 -6.62
CA VAL A 250 -8.62 0.11 -7.73
C VAL A 250 -8.54 -1.30 -8.31
N HIS A 251 -9.65 -2.01 -8.31
CA HIS A 251 -9.75 -3.38 -8.81
C HIS A 251 -9.97 -3.43 -10.33
N ASP A 252 -10.03 -4.63 -10.88
CA ASP A 252 -10.24 -4.85 -12.31
C ASP A 252 -11.60 -4.31 -12.82
N LEU A 253 -11.70 -4.12 -14.14
CA LEU A 253 -12.93 -3.67 -14.79
C LEU A 253 -14.08 -4.65 -14.54
N GLY A 254 -15.26 -4.11 -14.22
CA GLY A 254 -16.49 -4.88 -14.04
C GLY A 254 -16.64 -5.54 -12.67
N THR A 255 -15.73 -5.26 -11.72
CA THR A 255 -15.77 -5.78 -10.34
C THR A 255 -16.91 -5.23 -9.49
N CYS A 256 -17.63 -4.22 -9.97
CA CYS A 256 -18.87 -3.73 -9.38
C CYS A 256 -19.90 -3.45 -10.49
N LYS A 257 -21.19 -3.49 -10.13
CA LYS A 257 -22.33 -3.39 -11.05
C LYS A 257 -23.17 -2.17 -10.75
#